data_AF-A0A1B6LV46-F1
#
_entry.id   AF-A0A1B6LV46-F1
#
_cell.length_a   1.000
_cell.length_b   1.000
_cell.length_c   1.000
_cell.angle_alpha   90.00
_cell.angle_beta   90.00
_cell.angle_gamma   90.00
#
_symmetry.space_group_name_H-M   'P 1'
#
loop_
_entity.id
_entity.type
_entity.pdbx_description
1 polymer ?
#
loop_
_entity_poly.entity_id
_entity_poly.type
_entity_poly.pdbx_seq_one_letter_code
_entity_poly.pdbx_strand_id
1 'polypeptide(L)'
;MARYGQRPENALKRANEFIEVGKPARALDTLYEVFKNKKWAYNWSESVLEPIMFKYLDLCVELKKSHIAKEGLFQYRNMFQSVNVGSLENVIRGYLKTAEDRTEAAREQSQQAVIDIDDLDNLATPESILLSAVSGEDAQDRSDRTILTPWVKFLWESYCQCLELLRTNAHVETLYHDIARMAYQFCLKYNRKTEFRKLCEKLRKHLEDIAKLPVLVANVSLNKPETQQFNLDTRLVQLDCAIQMELWQEAYKATEDIHGLMNLSKKPPVPKTMANYYHKLAMVFWKAGYYLFHAAALFKLFQLSKDMKKNMTADELQRMACRVLLATLSIPLPSAHPEFDRFIETDKSPLEKAQRLAVLLTLPQPPTRASLLKDIVRLNVVALASPSLQELYNCLEVEFSPLTLCRQVTAVCDGLVGEDNRQYVTPLQDVTLVRLIRQVSQVYQTVQFSRLLELAHFTTPFHMERLLVECVRHNDMLYPNLH
;
A
#
# COMPACT_ATOMS: atom_id res chain seq x y z
N MET A 1 33.39 -29.89 30.93
CA MET A 1 34.13 -29.86 29.63
C MET A 1 34.01 -31.22 28.97
N ALA A 2 32.99 -31.44 28.12
CA ALA A 2 32.70 -32.77 27.58
C ALA A 2 33.26 -32.92 26.15
N ARG A 3 34.30 -33.76 25.98
CA ARG A 3 34.70 -34.50 24.75
C ARG A 3 34.22 -33.95 23.38
N TYR A 4 34.61 -32.74 22.98
CA TYR A 4 34.31 -32.20 21.64
C TYR A 4 35.48 -32.43 20.68
N GLY A 5 35.61 -33.66 20.20
CA GLY A 5 36.67 -34.07 19.27
C GLY A 5 36.18 -34.91 18.09
N GLN A 6 34.89 -34.90 17.75
CA GLN A 6 34.37 -35.75 16.67
C GLN A 6 33.49 -34.96 15.70
N ARG A 7 33.49 -35.41 14.45
CA ARG A 7 32.92 -34.77 13.24
C ARG A 7 31.53 -34.15 13.48
N PRO A 8 31.17 -33.03 12.81
CA PRO A 8 29.86 -32.40 12.94
C PRO A 8 28.67 -33.35 12.76
N GLU A 9 28.83 -34.39 11.94
CA GLU A 9 27.85 -35.48 11.74
C GLU A 9 27.43 -36.16 13.06
N ASN A 10 28.35 -36.29 14.02
CA ASN A 10 28.05 -36.90 15.32
C ASN A 10 27.16 -35.99 16.18
N ALA A 11 27.26 -34.67 16.00
CA ALA A 11 26.34 -33.73 16.65
C ALA A 11 24.91 -33.91 16.13
N LEU A 12 24.74 -34.16 14.82
CA LEU A 12 23.42 -34.43 14.23
C LEU A 12 22.82 -35.73 14.76
N LYS A 13 23.60 -36.81 14.79
CA LYS A 13 23.14 -38.10 15.35
C LYS A 13 22.70 -37.95 16.81
N ARG A 14 23.52 -37.29 17.62
CA ARG A 14 23.21 -37.03 19.04
C ARG A 14 21.99 -36.12 19.23
N ALA A 15 21.80 -35.13 18.36
CA ALA A 15 20.61 -34.30 18.39
C ALA A 15 19.35 -35.13 18.11
N ASN A 16 19.40 -36.06 17.14
CA ASN A 16 18.29 -36.98 16.86
C ASN A 16 17.99 -37.92 18.04
N GLU A 17 19.02 -38.48 18.69
CA GLU A 17 18.85 -39.28 19.92
C GLU A 17 18.14 -38.48 21.03
N PHE A 18 18.49 -37.19 21.21
CA PHE A 18 17.80 -36.35 22.19
C PHE A 18 16.35 -36.03 21.81
N ILE A 19 16.05 -35.93 20.52
CA ILE A 19 14.67 -35.74 20.02
C ILE A 19 13.84 -36.98 20.27
N GLU A 20 14.37 -38.18 20.00
CA GLU A 20 13.69 -39.46 20.28
C GLU A 20 13.34 -39.63 21.76
N VAL A 21 14.19 -39.13 22.65
CA VAL A 21 13.95 -39.15 24.12
C VAL A 21 13.10 -37.95 24.60
N GLY A 22 12.53 -37.15 23.69
CA GLY A 22 11.65 -36.03 24.02
C GLY A 22 12.35 -34.83 24.66
N LYS A 23 13.64 -34.62 24.38
CA LYS A 23 14.46 -33.51 24.93
C LYS A 23 14.94 -32.54 23.82
N PRO A 24 14.03 -31.83 23.13
CA PRO A 24 14.38 -30.95 22.01
C PRO A 24 15.31 -29.79 22.41
N ALA A 25 15.21 -29.28 23.63
CA ALA A 25 16.11 -28.22 24.12
C ALA A 25 17.58 -28.67 24.17
N ARG A 26 17.85 -29.91 24.64
CA ARG A 26 19.22 -30.45 24.67
C ARG A 26 19.74 -30.79 23.28
N ALA A 27 18.85 -31.20 22.37
CA ALA A 27 19.18 -31.38 20.97
C ALA A 27 19.65 -30.05 20.36
N LEU A 28 18.91 -28.96 20.62
CA LEU A 28 19.26 -27.63 20.16
C LEU A 28 20.61 -27.16 20.72
N ASP A 29 20.85 -27.31 22.03
CA ASP A 29 22.13 -26.96 22.66
C ASP A 29 23.32 -27.71 22.02
N THR A 30 23.10 -28.99 21.68
CA THR A 30 24.12 -29.83 21.02
C THR A 30 24.48 -29.30 19.64
N LEU A 31 23.49 -28.87 18.86
CA LEU A 31 23.70 -28.27 17.54
C LEU A 31 24.23 -26.83 17.62
N TYR A 32 23.82 -26.06 18.62
CA TYR A 32 24.31 -24.70 18.86
C TYR A 32 25.83 -24.66 19.07
N GLU A 33 26.38 -25.61 19.83
CA GLU A 33 27.83 -25.72 20.06
C GLU A 33 28.62 -26.00 18.75
N VAL A 34 27.98 -26.57 17.72
CA VAL A 34 28.61 -26.77 16.40
C VAL A 34 28.97 -25.43 15.77
N PHE A 35 28.03 -24.48 15.76
CA PHE A 35 28.18 -23.17 15.11
C PHE A 35 28.89 -22.14 15.97
N LYS A 36 28.92 -22.35 17.29
CA LYS A 36 29.72 -21.54 18.22
C LYS A 36 31.22 -21.83 18.11
N ASN A 37 31.60 -23.06 17.79
CA ASN A 37 32.99 -23.47 17.71
C ASN A 37 33.64 -23.04 16.39
N LYS A 38 34.43 -21.96 16.44
CA LYS A 38 35.17 -21.42 15.28
C LYS A 38 36.06 -22.45 14.57
N LYS A 39 36.53 -23.50 15.24
CA LYS A 39 37.37 -24.55 14.60
C LYS A 39 36.60 -25.42 13.62
N TRP A 40 35.29 -25.59 13.80
CA TRP A 40 34.46 -26.41 12.90
C TRP A 40 33.93 -25.58 11.73
N ALA A 41 33.74 -24.28 11.94
CA ALA A 41 33.23 -23.37 10.94
C ALA A 41 34.07 -23.26 9.65
N TYR A 42 35.38 -23.50 9.70
CA TYR A 42 36.28 -23.32 8.55
C TYR A 42 36.82 -24.62 7.95
N ASN A 43 36.55 -25.77 8.57
CA ASN A 43 37.18 -27.04 8.21
C ASN A 43 36.24 -28.04 7.52
N TRP A 44 34.95 -27.72 7.38
CA TRP A 44 33.93 -28.64 6.87
C TRP A 44 33.16 -28.01 5.71
N SER A 45 32.77 -28.84 4.74
CA SER A 45 32.00 -28.43 3.57
C SER A 45 30.54 -28.15 3.92
N GLU A 46 29.91 -27.32 3.08
CA GLU A 46 28.47 -27.07 3.05
C GLU A 46 27.63 -28.34 3.18
N SER A 47 27.95 -29.39 2.40
CA SER A 47 27.20 -30.65 2.36
C SER A 47 27.03 -31.33 3.72
N VAL A 48 27.94 -31.08 4.67
CA VAL A 48 27.87 -31.61 6.03
C VAL A 48 27.14 -30.65 6.97
N LEU A 49 27.32 -29.34 6.78
CA LEU A 49 26.83 -28.31 7.70
C LEU A 49 25.39 -27.85 7.39
N GLU A 50 24.96 -27.90 6.14
CA GLU A 50 23.62 -27.50 5.71
C GLU A 50 22.53 -28.37 6.35
N PRO A 51 22.58 -29.72 6.34
CA PRO A 51 21.58 -30.55 7.03
C PRO A 51 21.53 -30.30 8.55
N ILE A 52 22.68 -29.99 9.15
CA ILE A 52 22.79 -29.65 10.57
C ILE A 52 22.09 -28.31 10.84
N MET A 53 22.28 -27.33 9.95
CA MET A 53 21.65 -26.02 10.08
C MET A 53 20.13 -26.10 9.87
N PHE A 54 19.64 -26.88 8.91
CA PHE A 54 18.20 -27.15 8.78
C PHE A 54 17.62 -27.72 10.07
N LYS A 55 18.23 -28.78 10.61
CA LYS A 55 17.73 -29.39 11.86
C LYS A 55 17.80 -28.44 13.05
N TYR A 56 18.86 -27.62 13.14
CA TYR A 56 19.02 -26.60 14.16
C TYR A 56 17.90 -25.55 14.08
N LEU A 57 17.58 -25.06 12.88
CA LEU A 57 16.54 -24.06 12.67
C LEU A 57 15.13 -24.64 12.89
N ASP A 58 14.86 -25.88 12.49
CA ASP A 58 13.60 -26.56 12.79
C ASP A 58 13.35 -26.62 14.31
N LEU A 59 14.37 -26.99 15.10
CA LEU A 59 14.28 -26.98 16.56
C LEU A 59 14.10 -25.56 17.12
N CYS A 60 14.72 -24.54 16.52
CA CYS A 60 14.50 -23.15 16.90
C CYS A 60 13.05 -22.71 16.66
N VAL A 61 12.44 -23.15 15.55
CA VAL A 61 11.02 -22.87 15.24
C VAL A 61 10.11 -23.58 16.23
N GLU A 62 10.32 -24.87 16.47
CA GLU A 62 9.50 -25.67 17.41
C GLU A 62 9.51 -25.08 18.83
N LEU A 63 10.69 -24.66 19.29
CA LEU A 63 10.86 -24.06 20.62
C LEU A 63 10.60 -22.54 20.65
N LYS A 64 10.26 -21.93 19.50
CA LYS A 64 10.04 -20.49 19.32
C LYS A 64 11.23 -19.63 19.82
N LYS A 65 12.47 -20.09 19.61
CA LYS A 65 13.71 -19.44 20.05
C LYS A 65 14.32 -18.57 18.95
N SER A 66 13.68 -17.45 18.64
CA SER A 66 14.09 -16.54 17.55
C SER A 66 15.52 -16.00 17.72
N HIS A 67 15.90 -15.62 18.95
CA HIS A 67 17.26 -15.13 19.23
C HIS A 67 18.35 -16.17 18.94
N ILE A 68 18.09 -17.45 19.23
CA ILE A 68 19.03 -18.55 18.96
C ILE A 68 19.14 -18.78 17.45
N ALA A 69 18.02 -18.74 16.72
CA ALA A 69 18.03 -18.80 15.26
C ALA A 69 18.88 -17.67 14.64
N LYS A 70 18.70 -16.42 15.12
CA LYS A 70 19.49 -15.27 14.68
C LYS A 70 20.99 -15.48 14.85
N GLU A 71 21.43 -15.96 16.02
CA GLU A 71 22.85 -16.20 16.28
C GLU A 71 23.42 -17.28 15.38
N GLY A 72 22.70 -18.39 15.20
CA GLY A 72 23.11 -19.48 14.30
C GLY A 72 23.23 -19.02 12.85
N LEU A 73 22.21 -18.30 12.34
CA LEU A 73 22.21 -17.74 10.99
C LEU A 73 23.32 -16.71 10.78
N PHE A 74 23.66 -15.92 11.81
CA PHE A 74 24.79 -14.99 11.73
C PHE A 74 26.12 -15.72 11.53
N GLN A 75 26.36 -16.81 12.27
CA GLN A 75 27.57 -17.62 12.09
C GLN A 75 27.58 -18.28 10.70
N TYR A 76 26.46 -18.89 10.28
CA TYR A 76 26.34 -19.56 8.98
C TYR A 76 26.57 -18.60 7.81
N ARG A 77 26.02 -17.38 7.89
CA ARG A 77 26.27 -16.32 6.91
C ARG A 77 27.77 -16.03 6.80
N ASN A 78 28.47 -15.83 7.92
CA ASN A 78 29.89 -15.51 7.88
C ASN A 78 30.74 -16.64 7.27
N MET A 79 30.27 -17.88 7.35
CA MET A 79 30.93 -19.06 6.77
C MET A 79 30.72 -19.16 5.25
N PHE A 80 29.50 -18.90 4.77
CA PHE A 80 29.13 -19.23 3.38
C PHE A 80 28.88 -18.03 2.46
N GLN A 81 28.77 -16.80 2.98
CA GLN A 81 28.46 -15.62 2.16
C GLN A 81 29.44 -15.33 1.01
N SER A 82 30.69 -15.79 1.10
CA SER A 82 31.71 -15.62 0.05
C SER A 82 32.08 -16.94 -0.65
N VAL A 83 31.54 -18.07 -0.20
CA VAL A 83 31.93 -19.41 -0.66
C VAL A 83 30.78 -20.07 -1.40
N ASN A 84 29.61 -20.17 -0.76
CA ASN A 84 28.39 -20.69 -1.37
C ASN A 84 27.17 -19.92 -0.86
N VAL A 85 26.80 -18.88 -1.60
CA VAL A 85 25.63 -18.05 -1.30
C VAL A 85 24.35 -18.86 -1.41
N GLY A 86 24.26 -19.80 -2.35
CA GLY A 86 23.08 -20.64 -2.58
C GLY A 86 22.68 -21.45 -1.34
N SER A 87 23.65 -22.01 -0.62
CA SER A 87 23.36 -22.72 0.64
C SER A 87 22.76 -21.81 1.71
N LEU A 88 23.30 -20.59 1.84
CA LEU A 88 22.75 -19.61 2.76
C LEU A 88 21.31 -19.23 2.38
N GLU A 89 21.03 -19.09 1.08
CA GLU A 89 19.67 -18.83 0.62
C GLU A 89 18.71 -19.98 0.92
N ASN A 90 19.11 -21.22 0.65
CA ASN A 90 18.31 -22.42 0.92
C ASN A 90 17.95 -22.54 2.40
N VAL A 91 18.93 -22.36 3.28
CA VAL A 91 18.75 -22.43 4.73
C VAL A 91 17.77 -21.36 5.23
N ILE A 92 17.92 -20.11 4.77
CA ILE A 92 17.04 -19.01 5.19
C ILE A 92 15.62 -19.21 4.65
N ARG A 93 15.48 -19.60 3.38
CA ARG A 93 14.16 -19.88 2.78
C ARG A 93 13.47 -21.03 3.48
N GLY A 94 14.18 -22.12 3.80
CA GLY A 94 13.62 -23.24 4.54
C GLY A 94 13.21 -22.85 5.97
N TYR A 95 14.02 -22.07 6.68
CA TYR A 95 13.64 -21.56 8.01
C TYR A 95 12.35 -20.75 8.00
N LEU A 96 12.23 -19.79 7.08
CA LEU A 96 11.03 -18.97 6.96
C LEU A 96 9.82 -19.82 6.55
N LYS A 97 10.00 -20.77 5.62
CA LYS A 97 8.94 -21.69 5.21
C LYS A 97 8.45 -22.54 6.38
N THR A 98 9.34 -23.17 7.15
CA THR A 98 8.95 -23.95 8.34
C THR A 98 8.20 -23.07 9.35
N ALA A 99 8.63 -21.81 9.56
CA ALA A 99 7.94 -20.89 10.45
C ALA A 99 6.55 -20.47 9.93
N GLU A 100 6.40 -20.27 8.62
CA GLU A 100 5.11 -20.00 7.95
C GLU A 100 4.17 -21.20 8.10
N ASP A 101 4.62 -22.41 7.76
CA ASP A 101 3.83 -23.65 7.82
C ASP A 101 3.34 -23.91 9.26
N ARG A 102 4.19 -23.70 10.27
CA ARG A 102 3.80 -23.82 11.69
C ARG A 102 2.80 -22.75 12.12
N THR A 103 2.89 -21.54 11.56
CA THR A 103 1.93 -20.46 11.86
C THR A 103 0.58 -20.74 11.21
N GLU A 104 0.55 -21.29 9.99
CA GLU A 104 -0.72 -21.68 9.36
C GLU A 104 -1.38 -22.85 10.10
N ALA A 105 -0.62 -23.87 10.49
CA ALA A 105 -1.15 -24.97 11.30
C ALA A 105 -1.75 -24.47 12.63
N ALA A 106 -1.12 -23.46 13.26
CA ALA A 106 -1.66 -22.84 14.47
C ALA A 106 -2.95 -22.03 14.21
N ARG A 107 -3.10 -21.47 13.01
CA ARG A 107 -4.33 -20.77 12.59
C ARG A 107 -5.47 -21.75 12.41
N GLU A 108 -5.24 -22.87 11.74
CA GLU A 108 -6.22 -23.96 11.58
C GLU A 108 -6.62 -24.53 12.95
N GLN A 109 -5.64 -24.76 13.84
CA GLN A 109 -5.91 -25.20 15.21
C GLN A 109 -6.75 -24.18 16.00
N SER A 110 -6.48 -22.88 15.83
CA SER A 110 -7.23 -21.82 16.51
C SER A 110 -8.69 -21.78 16.08
N GLN A 111 -8.95 -21.94 14.77
CA GLN A 111 -10.30 -22.02 14.21
C GLN A 111 -11.05 -23.26 14.69
N GLN A 112 -10.38 -24.43 14.67
CA GLN A 112 -10.99 -25.67 15.14
C GLN A 112 -11.37 -25.60 16.63
N ALA A 113 -10.53 -24.97 17.46
CA ALA A 113 -10.81 -24.82 18.89
C ALA A 113 -12.09 -24.00 19.17
N VAL A 114 -12.47 -23.08 18.29
CA VAL A 114 -13.74 -22.33 18.42
C VAL A 114 -14.93 -23.20 18.04
N ILE A 115 -14.82 -23.96 16.94
CA ILE A 115 -15.87 -24.89 16.48
C ILE A 115 -16.18 -25.93 17.57
N ASP A 116 -15.15 -26.48 18.21
CA ASP A 116 -15.30 -27.47 19.28
C ASP A 116 -15.98 -26.88 20.54
N ILE A 117 -15.87 -25.56 20.76
CA ILE A 117 -16.52 -24.86 21.87
C ILE A 117 -17.97 -24.52 21.53
N ASP A 118 -18.26 -24.13 20.29
CA ASP A 118 -19.63 -23.78 19.83
C ASP A 118 -20.55 -25.00 19.69
N ASP A 119 -20.01 -26.21 19.51
CA ASP A 119 -20.77 -27.49 19.48
C ASP A 119 -21.30 -27.90 20.87
N LEU A 120 -20.80 -27.29 21.95
CA LEU A 120 -21.40 -27.43 23.27
C LEU A 120 -22.60 -26.46 23.35
N ASP A 121 -23.82 -27.01 23.43
CA ASP A 121 -25.15 -26.35 23.47
C ASP A 121 -25.36 -25.18 24.49
N ASN A 122 -24.31 -24.65 25.12
CA ASN A 122 -24.32 -23.55 26.07
C ASN A 122 -23.74 -22.25 25.45
N LEU A 123 -24.43 -21.71 24.45
CA LEU A 123 -24.09 -20.46 23.75
C LEU A 123 -24.00 -19.21 24.63
N ALA A 124 -24.52 -19.25 25.86
CA ALA A 124 -24.64 -18.08 26.75
C ALA A 124 -24.20 -18.41 28.18
N THR A 125 -22.93 -18.77 28.36
CA THR A 125 -22.37 -18.85 29.72
C THR A 125 -22.36 -17.47 30.38
N PRO A 126 -22.67 -17.37 31.69
CA PRO A 126 -22.61 -16.10 32.42
C PRO A 126 -21.26 -15.38 32.26
N GLU A 127 -20.17 -16.13 32.18
CA GLU A 127 -18.81 -15.63 31.95
C GLU A 127 -18.65 -15.01 30.55
N SER A 128 -19.21 -15.63 29.51
CA SER A 128 -19.16 -15.09 28.15
C SER A 128 -19.96 -13.78 28.03
N ILE A 129 -21.12 -13.71 28.69
CA ILE A 129 -21.95 -12.49 28.75
C ILE A 129 -21.18 -11.36 29.44
N LEU A 130 -20.54 -11.63 30.58
CA LEU A 130 -19.72 -10.63 31.28
C LEU A 130 -18.54 -10.14 30.44
N LEU A 131 -17.87 -11.04 29.71
CA LEU A 131 -16.77 -10.64 28.81
C LEU A 131 -17.28 -9.77 27.65
N SER A 132 -18.42 -10.12 27.04
CA SER A 132 -19.03 -9.34 25.95
C SER A 132 -19.49 -7.94 26.39
N ALA A 133 -19.80 -7.75 27.67
CA ALA A 133 -20.16 -6.44 28.23
C ALA A 133 -18.95 -5.52 28.41
N VAL A 134 -17.73 -6.07 28.43
CA VAL A 134 -16.48 -5.34 28.69
C VAL A 134 -15.61 -5.20 27.44
N SER A 135 -15.59 -6.21 26.55
CA SER A 135 -14.88 -6.19 25.28
C SER A 135 -15.75 -6.69 24.13
N GLY A 136 -15.52 -6.13 22.95
CA GLY A 136 -16.10 -6.64 21.69
C GLY A 136 -15.32 -7.80 21.09
N GLU A 137 -14.45 -8.46 21.86
CA GLU A 137 -13.65 -9.60 21.39
C GLU A 137 -14.50 -10.87 21.39
N ASP A 138 -14.61 -11.51 20.23
CA ASP A 138 -15.35 -12.77 20.07
C ASP A 138 -14.53 -13.98 20.54
N ALA A 139 -15.11 -15.19 20.41
CA ALA A 139 -14.42 -16.42 20.78
C ALA A 139 -13.17 -16.68 19.89
N GLN A 140 -13.23 -16.30 18.62
CA GLN A 140 -12.13 -16.45 17.67
C GLN A 140 -10.94 -15.56 18.05
N ASP A 141 -11.18 -14.30 18.40
CA ASP A 141 -10.15 -13.37 18.84
C ASP A 141 -9.38 -13.90 20.07
N ARG A 142 -10.10 -14.52 21.01
CA ARG A 142 -9.52 -15.10 22.23
C ARG A 142 -8.70 -16.37 21.93
N SER A 143 -9.21 -17.23 21.06
CA SER A 143 -8.48 -18.42 20.58
C SER A 143 -7.22 -18.01 19.85
N ASP A 144 -7.32 -17.05 18.92
CA ASP A 144 -6.21 -16.50 18.14
C ASP A 144 -5.15 -15.86 19.04
N ARG A 145 -5.57 -15.19 20.13
CA ARG A 145 -4.63 -14.61 21.10
C ARG A 145 -3.81 -15.66 21.84
N THR A 146 -4.40 -16.83 22.10
CA THR A 146 -3.78 -17.90 22.88
C THR A 146 -2.92 -18.81 22.00
N ILE A 147 -3.43 -19.22 20.85
CA ILE A 147 -2.83 -20.23 19.99
C ILE A 147 -2.01 -19.58 18.87
N LEU A 148 -2.62 -18.70 18.08
CA LEU A 148 -2.02 -18.15 16.85
C LEU A 148 -1.00 -17.03 17.11
N THR A 149 -1.32 -16.10 18.01
CA THR A 149 -0.54 -14.88 18.24
C THR A 149 0.94 -15.13 18.62
N PRO A 150 1.27 -16.13 19.47
CA PRO A 150 2.67 -16.49 19.72
C PRO A 150 3.46 -16.87 18.46
N TRP A 151 2.83 -17.59 17.53
CA TRP A 151 3.44 -17.98 16.26
C TRP A 151 3.57 -16.79 15.30
N VAL A 152 2.54 -15.96 15.20
CA VAL A 152 2.57 -14.72 14.40
C VAL A 152 3.70 -13.79 14.88
N LYS A 153 3.89 -13.64 16.20
CA LYS A 153 5.01 -12.86 16.76
C LYS A 153 6.37 -13.47 16.41
N PHE A 154 6.52 -14.79 16.57
CA PHE A 154 7.74 -15.50 16.21
C PHE A 154 8.08 -15.38 14.71
N LEU A 155 7.08 -15.53 13.84
CA LEU A 155 7.24 -15.40 12.38
C LEU A 155 7.64 -13.96 12.00
N TRP A 156 6.98 -12.95 12.59
CA TRP A 156 7.36 -11.55 12.41
C TRP A 156 8.81 -11.26 12.83
N GLU A 157 9.23 -11.76 14.00
CA GLU A 157 10.62 -11.63 14.45
C GLU A 157 11.60 -12.32 13.51
N SER A 158 11.22 -13.48 12.97
CA SER A 158 12.02 -14.24 12.01
C SER A 158 12.27 -13.42 10.73
N TYR A 159 11.23 -12.83 10.14
CA TYR A 159 11.40 -11.91 9.00
C TYR A 159 12.30 -10.73 9.36
N CYS A 160 12.07 -10.08 10.51
CA CYS A 160 12.87 -8.93 10.96
C CYS A 160 14.36 -9.26 11.09
N GLN A 161 14.68 -10.44 11.61
CA GLN A 161 16.05 -10.91 11.83
C GLN A 161 16.72 -11.27 10.50
N CYS A 162 16.01 -11.95 9.59
CA CYS A 162 16.52 -12.22 8.25
C CYS A 162 16.78 -10.93 7.46
N LEU A 163 15.88 -9.95 7.51
CA LEU A 163 16.11 -8.65 6.88
C LEU A 163 17.32 -7.93 7.46
N GLU A 164 17.48 -7.92 8.79
CA GLU A 164 18.65 -7.34 9.46
C GLU A 164 19.95 -8.02 9.05
N LEU A 165 19.94 -9.35 8.92
CA LEU A 165 21.10 -10.17 8.57
C LEU A 165 21.61 -9.91 7.16
N LEU A 166 20.72 -9.63 6.21
CA LEU A 166 21.03 -9.56 4.77
C LEU A 166 21.21 -8.13 4.24
N ARG A 167 20.77 -7.10 4.97
CA ARG A 167 20.56 -5.73 4.47
C ARG A 167 21.75 -5.05 3.75
N THR A 168 22.99 -5.39 4.07
CA THR A 168 24.17 -4.71 3.49
C THR A 168 24.94 -5.56 2.47
N ASN A 169 24.58 -6.83 2.28
CA ASN A 169 25.36 -7.76 1.49
C ASN A 169 24.80 -7.87 0.06
N ALA A 170 25.60 -7.44 -0.93
CA ALA A 170 25.20 -7.43 -2.34
C ALA A 170 24.97 -8.83 -2.93
N HIS A 171 25.57 -9.88 -2.36
CA HIS A 171 25.44 -11.24 -2.88
C HIS A 171 24.06 -11.87 -2.60
N VAL A 172 23.34 -11.37 -1.59
CA VAL A 172 22.04 -11.89 -1.13
C VAL A 172 20.94 -10.84 -1.24
N GLU A 173 21.15 -9.83 -2.07
CA GLU A 173 20.23 -8.71 -2.24
C GLU A 173 18.88 -9.19 -2.80
N THR A 174 18.89 -10.12 -3.75
CA THR A 174 17.68 -10.76 -4.29
C THR A 174 16.85 -11.39 -3.16
N LEU A 175 17.49 -12.21 -2.32
CA LEU A 175 16.83 -12.84 -1.19
C LEU A 175 16.29 -11.82 -0.18
N TYR A 176 17.05 -10.76 0.13
CA TYR A 176 16.60 -9.70 1.03
C TYR A 176 15.29 -9.05 0.53
N HIS A 177 15.20 -8.73 -0.75
CA HIS A 177 14.01 -8.13 -1.33
C HIS A 177 12.83 -9.10 -1.44
N ASP A 178 13.09 -10.38 -1.73
CA ASP A 178 12.05 -11.42 -1.68
C ASP A 178 11.46 -11.54 -0.27
N ILE A 179 12.31 -11.60 0.76
CA ILE A 179 11.88 -11.68 2.17
C ILE A 179 11.10 -10.41 2.56
N ALA A 180 11.52 -9.23 2.10
CA ALA A 180 10.79 -7.99 2.38
C ALA A 180 9.36 -8.03 1.78
N ARG A 181 9.21 -8.54 0.55
CA ARG A 181 7.91 -8.73 -0.09
C ARG A 181 7.07 -9.78 0.64
N MET A 182 7.66 -10.91 1.04
CA MET A 182 7.01 -11.92 1.86
C MET A 182 6.52 -11.35 3.19
N ALA A 183 7.32 -10.53 3.87
CA ALA A 183 6.95 -9.88 5.12
C ALA A 183 5.76 -8.91 4.96
N TYR A 184 5.65 -8.21 3.82
CA TYR A 184 4.45 -7.43 3.51
C TYR A 184 3.21 -8.31 3.29
N GLN A 185 3.35 -9.43 2.57
CA GLN A 185 2.26 -10.40 2.39
C GLN A 185 1.83 -11.03 3.72
N PHE A 186 2.77 -11.32 4.61
CA PHE A 186 2.48 -11.74 5.98
C PHE A 186 1.65 -10.68 6.73
N CYS A 187 2.05 -9.40 6.67
CA CYS A 187 1.33 -8.33 7.33
C CYS A 187 -0.12 -8.21 6.80
N LEU A 188 -0.30 -8.37 5.49
CA LEU A 188 -1.60 -8.37 4.85
C LEU A 188 -2.44 -9.59 5.28
N LYS A 189 -1.88 -10.81 5.18
CA LYS A 189 -2.55 -12.08 5.48
C LYS A 189 -3.09 -12.17 6.91
N TYR A 190 -2.32 -11.67 7.88
CA TYR A 190 -2.68 -11.67 9.29
C TYR A 190 -3.18 -10.31 9.81
N ASN A 191 -3.50 -9.36 8.91
CA ASN A 191 -3.99 -8.02 9.22
C ASN A 191 -3.16 -7.24 10.28
N ARG A 192 -1.83 -7.36 10.21
CA ARG A 192 -0.87 -6.82 11.18
C ARG A 192 -0.45 -5.38 10.84
N LYS A 193 -1.37 -4.43 11.07
CA LYS A 193 -1.17 -3.01 10.75
C LYS A 193 0.00 -2.36 11.50
N THR A 194 0.29 -2.79 12.74
CA THR A 194 1.39 -2.24 13.56
C THR A 194 2.76 -2.70 13.04
N GLU A 195 2.89 -3.99 12.76
CA GLU A 195 4.08 -4.60 12.20
C GLU A 195 4.35 -4.07 10.78
N PHE A 196 3.31 -3.83 9.97
CA PHE A 196 3.42 -3.18 8.67
C PHE A 196 4.13 -1.82 8.76
N ARG A 197 3.70 -0.94 9.68
CA ARG A 197 4.34 0.38 9.89
C ARG A 197 5.80 0.24 10.31
N LYS A 198 6.09 -0.69 11.23
CA LYS A 198 7.46 -1.00 11.66
C LYS A 198 8.32 -1.52 10.50
N LEU A 199 7.75 -2.30 9.58
CA LEU A 199 8.44 -2.77 8.38
C LEU A 199 8.82 -1.60 7.46
N CYS A 200 7.88 -0.69 7.20
CA CYS A 200 8.14 0.49 6.38
C CYS A 200 9.27 1.35 6.95
N GLU A 201 9.25 1.64 8.26
CA GLU A 201 10.32 2.38 8.93
C GLU A 201 11.66 1.64 8.90
N LYS A 202 11.65 0.32 9.14
CA LYS A 202 12.85 -0.52 9.05
C LYS A 202 13.47 -0.46 7.66
N LEU A 203 12.67 -0.58 6.59
CA LEU A 203 13.19 -0.54 5.23
C LEU A 203 13.69 0.85 4.82
N ARG A 204 13.10 1.95 5.34
CA ARG A 204 13.65 3.31 5.17
C ARG A 204 14.99 3.45 5.86
N LYS A 205 15.09 3.03 7.12
CA LYS A 205 16.36 3.03 7.87
C LYS A 205 17.44 2.21 7.17
N HIS A 206 17.11 1.02 6.68
CA HIS A 206 18.05 0.20 5.92
C HIS A 206 18.56 0.92 4.67
N LEU A 207 17.69 1.62 3.94
CA LEU A 207 18.06 2.39 2.76
C LEU A 207 19.01 3.56 3.12
N GLU A 208 18.73 4.27 4.21
CA GLU A 208 19.61 5.33 4.74
C GLU A 208 20.98 4.79 5.16
N ASP A 209 21.01 3.61 5.80
CA ASP A 209 22.26 2.96 6.20
C ASP A 209 23.07 2.52 4.98
N ILE A 210 22.41 1.94 3.96
CA ILE A 210 23.05 1.55 2.69
C ILE A 210 23.64 2.77 1.97
N ALA A 211 22.96 3.93 2.00
CA ALA A 211 23.45 5.15 1.37
C ALA A 211 24.77 5.67 1.99
N LYS A 212 25.09 5.28 3.22
CA LYS A 212 26.32 5.65 3.95
C LYS A 212 27.45 4.62 3.80
N LEU A 213 27.19 3.47 3.18
CA LEU A 213 28.19 2.41 3.04
C LEU A 213 29.32 2.81 2.07
N PRO A 214 30.57 2.39 2.33
CA PRO A 214 31.64 2.55 1.38
C PRO A 214 31.39 1.68 0.14
N VAL A 215 31.82 2.17 -1.02
CA VAL A 215 31.67 1.48 -2.30
C VAL A 215 32.63 0.28 -2.36
N LEU A 216 32.15 -0.88 -1.93
CA LEU A 216 32.84 -2.16 -1.97
C LEU A 216 32.01 -3.17 -2.78
N VAL A 217 32.65 -4.14 -3.42
CA VAL A 217 31.94 -5.17 -4.22
C VAL A 217 30.94 -5.97 -3.38
N ALA A 218 31.30 -6.28 -2.13
CA ALA A 218 30.45 -7.01 -1.19
C ALA A 218 29.29 -6.17 -0.62
N ASN A 219 29.36 -4.83 -0.70
CA ASN A 219 28.33 -3.95 -0.16
C ASN A 219 27.26 -3.65 -1.22
N VAL A 220 26.01 -3.57 -0.78
CA VAL A 220 24.90 -3.03 -1.60
C VAL A 220 25.21 -1.58 -1.95
N SER A 221 24.93 -1.18 -3.20
CA SER A 221 25.18 0.19 -3.67
C SER A 221 24.00 0.74 -4.46
N LEU A 222 23.46 1.88 -4.03
CA LEU A 222 22.37 2.58 -4.71
C LEU A 222 22.76 3.16 -6.07
N ASN A 223 24.04 3.11 -6.44
CA ASN A 223 24.50 3.49 -7.77
C ASN A 223 24.28 2.38 -8.82
N LYS A 224 24.03 1.14 -8.39
CA LYS A 224 23.77 0.00 -9.28
C LYS A 224 22.31 0.05 -9.77
N PRO A 225 22.04 0.01 -11.08
CA PRO A 225 20.68 0.02 -11.62
C PRO A 225 19.82 -1.16 -11.12
N GLU A 226 20.42 -2.33 -10.92
CA GLU A 226 19.72 -3.52 -10.40
C GLU A 226 19.22 -3.30 -8.97
N THR A 227 20.08 -2.78 -8.09
CA THR A 227 19.71 -2.38 -6.72
C THR A 227 18.58 -1.35 -6.71
N GLN A 228 18.64 -0.35 -7.58
CA GLN A 228 17.58 0.65 -7.71
C GLN A 228 16.24 0.00 -8.10
N GLN A 229 16.28 -0.93 -9.06
CA GLN A 229 15.10 -1.67 -9.51
C GLN A 229 14.51 -2.55 -8.40
N PHE A 230 15.34 -3.30 -7.65
CA PHE A 230 14.85 -4.12 -6.54
C PHE A 230 14.15 -3.29 -5.46
N ASN A 231 14.71 -2.12 -5.13
CA ASN A 231 14.10 -1.20 -4.19
C ASN A 231 12.76 -0.67 -4.70
N LEU A 232 12.68 -0.24 -5.96
CA LEU A 232 11.43 0.21 -6.58
C LEU A 232 10.35 -0.88 -6.54
N ASP A 233 10.67 -2.11 -6.97
CA ASP A 233 9.72 -3.22 -6.99
C ASP A 233 9.21 -3.55 -5.59
N THR A 234 10.08 -3.51 -4.58
CA THR A 234 9.71 -3.74 -3.19
C THR A 234 8.80 -2.63 -2.65
N ARG A 235 9.08 -1.37 -2.99
CA ARG A 235 8.22 -0.23 -2.58
C ARG A 235 6.87 -0.23 -3.28
N LEU A 236 6.78 -0.75 -4.50
CA LEU A 236 5.49 -0.91 -5.20
C LEU A 236 4.62 -2.00 -4.56
N VAL A 237 5.22 -3.08 -4.06
CA VAL A 237 4.52 -4.07 -3.22
C VAL A 237 4.08 -3.45 -1.89
N GLN A 238 4.95 -2.67 -1.24
CA GLN A 238 4.58 -1.91 -0.03
C GLN A 238 3.36 -1.02 -0.27
N LEU A 239 3.35 -0.24 -1.36
CA LEU A 239 2.22 0.60 -1.72
C LEU A 239 0.94 -0.21 -1.95
N ASP A 240 1.05 -1.37 -2.61
CA ASP A 240 -0.08 -2.27 -2.84
C ASP A 240 -0.72 -2.75 -1.54
N CYS A 241 0.12 -3.33 -0.66
CA CYS A 241 -0.32 -3.85 0.62
C CYS A 241 -0.87 -2.73 1.52
N ALA A 242 -0.27 -1.54 1.49
CA ALA A 242 -0.78 -0.38 2.24
C ALA A 242 -2.19 0.02 1.79
N ILE A 243 -2.45 0.03 0.48
CA ILE A 243 -3.78 0.31 -0.08
C ILE A 243 -4.78 -0.77 0.33
N GLN A 244 -4.42 -2.05 0.20
CA GLN A 244 -5.31 -3.17 0.55
C GLN A 244 -5.64 -3.22 2.05
N MET A 245 -4.72 -2.80 2.92
CA MET A 245 -4.94 -2.68 4.37
C MET A 245 -5.56 -1.34 4.79
N GLU A 246 -5.89 -0.46 3.82
CA GLU A 246 -6.43 0.89 4.01
C GLU A 246 -5.55 1.82 4.89
N LEU A 247 -4.24 1.62 4.84
CA LEU A 247 -3.24 2.44 5.53
C LEU A 247 -2.86 3.64 4.66
N TRP A 248 -3.79 4.55 4.43
CA TRP A 248 -3.64 5.68 3.48
C TRP A 248 -2.44 6.58 3.76
N GLN A 249 -2.10 6.82 5.03
CA GLN A 249 -0.90 7.58 5.40
C GLN A 249 0.40 6.86 5.02
N GLU A 250 0.47 5.53 5.18
CA GLU A 250 1.65 4.76 4.76
C GLU A 250 1.70 4.60 3.24
N ALA A 251 0.56 4.51 2.56
CA ALA A 251 0.49 4.55 1.10
C ALA A 251 1.02 5.88 0.54
N TYR A 252 0.69 7.00 1.19
CA TYR A 252 1.24 8.31 0.84
C TYR A 252 2.76 8.36 1.02
N LYS A 253 3.28 7.98 2.19
CA LYS A 253 4.73 7.92 2.43
C LYS A 253 5.44 6.97 1.45
N ALA A 254 4.85 5.83 1.13
CA ALA A 254 5.39 4.89 0.14
C ALA A 254 5.46 5.52 -1.25
N THR A 255 4.50 6.38 -1.62
CA THR A 255 4.54 7.14 -2.88
C THR A 255 5.71 8.12 -2.89
N GLU A 256 5.97 8.84 -1.80
CA GLU A 256 7.15 9.71 -1.65
C GLU A 256 8.45 8.91 -1.77
N ASP A 257 8.53 7.74 -1.12
CA ASP A 257 9.68 6.84 -1.20
C ASP A 257 9.94 6.37 -2.64
N ILE A 258 8.89 5.95 -3.37
CA ILE A 258 9.00 5.52 -4.78
C ILE A 258 9.47 6.69 -5.65
N HIS A 259 8.89 7.88 -5.48
CA HIS A 259 9.31 9.07 -6.22
C HIS A 259 10.78 9.42 -5.98
N GLY A 260 11.24 9.39 -4.72
CA GLY A 260 12.64 9.58 -4.38
C GLY A 260 13.57 8.58 -5.08
N LEU A 261 13.20 7.30 -5.08
CA LEU A 261 13.97 6.24 -5.78
C LEU A 261 13.99 6.42 -7.29
N MET A 262 12.88 6.88 -7.90
CA MET A 262 12.84 7.18 -9.34
C MET A 262 13.81 8.30 -9.72
N ASN A 263 13.94 9.32 -8.88
CA ASN A 263 14.87 10.44 -9.11
C ASN A 263 16.34 10.05 -8.88
N LEU A 264 16.61 9.08 -8.02
CA LEU A 264 17.96 8.52 -7.84
C LEU A 264 18.40 7.67 -9.03
N SER A 265 17.45 7.06 -9.75
CA SER A 265 17.74 6.28 -10.94
C SER A 265 18.13 7.14 -12.12
N LYS A 266 19.28 6.84 -12.73
CA LYS A 266 19.68 7.45 -14.01
C LYS A 266 18.93 6.87 -15.21
N LYS A 267 18.34 5.67 -15.05
CA LYS A 267 17.53 5.03 -16.08
C LYS A 267 16.06 5.38 -15.86
N PRO A 268 15.31 5.77 -16.92
CA PRO A 268 13.89 5.98 -16.79
C PRO A 268 13.23 4.66 -16.34
N PRO A 269 12.27 4.70 -15.39
CA PRO A 269 11.59 3.49 -14.94
C PRO A 269 10.83 2.81 -16.07
N VAL A 270 10.69 1.49 -15.99
CA VAL A 270 9.96 0.71 -16.99
C VAL A 270 8.52 1.24 -17.12
N PRO A 271 8.02 1.54 -18.34
CA PRO A 271 6.71 2.17 -18.51
C PRO A 271 5.54 1.38 -17.87
N LYS A 272 5.58 0.04 -17.88
CA LYS A 272 4.58 -0.81 -17.20
C LYS A 272 4.54 -0.55 -15.69
N THR A 273 5.71 -0.41 -15.07
CA THR A 273 5.87 -0.10 -13.66
C THR A 273 5.34 1.31 -13.34
N MET A 274 5.60 2.27 -14.22
CA MET A 274 5.06 3.64 -14.10
C MET A 274 3.53 3.69 -14.23
N ALA A 275 2.95 2.89 -15.13
CA ALA A 275 1.50 2.80 -15.27
C ALA A 275 0.86 2.30 -13.96
N ASN A 276 1.44 1.24 -13.36
CA ASN A 276 0.99 0.75 -12.05
C ASN A 276 1.13 1.80 -10.95
N TYR A 277 2.24 2.57 -10.94
CA TYR A 277 2.45 3.66 -9.99
C TYR A 277 1.36 4.74 -10.12
N TYR A 278 1.12 5.28 -11.32
CA TYR A 278 0.10 6.31 -11.52
C TYR A 278 -1.31 5.81 -11.23
N HIS A 279 -1.62 4.55 -11.54
CA HIS A 279 -2.90 3.94 -11.19
C HIS A 279 -3.13 3.94 -9.67
N LYS A 280 -2.14 3.47 -8.90
CA LYS A 280 -2.21 3.43 -7.43
C LYS A 280 -2.21 4.83 -6.83
N LEU A 281 -1.39 5.74 -7.36
CA LEU A 281 -1.34 7.14 -6.93
C LEU A 281 -2.68 7.85 -7.14
N ALA A 282 -3.36 7.60 -8.26
CA ALA A 282 -4.71 8.12 -8.48
C ALA A 282 -5.68 7.65 -7.39
N MET A 283 -5.62 6.39 -6.95
CA MET A 283 -6.46 5.89 -5.85
C MET A 283 -6.14 6.58 -4.53
N VAL A 284 -4.86 6.77 -4.21
CA VAL A 284 -4.42 7.48 -2.99
C VAL A 284 -4.94 8.92 -2.98
N PHE A 285 -4.80 9.65 -4.09
CA PHE A 285 -5.31 11.03 -4.18
C PHE A 285 -6.82 11.12 -4.07
N TRP A 286 -7.57 10.15 -4.63
CA TRP A 286 -9.02 10.11 -4.49
C TRP A 286 -9.43 9.95 -3.02
N LYS A 287 -8.84 8.98 -2.32
CA LYS A 287 -9.16 8.70 -0.92
C LYS A 287 -8.71 9.82 0.03
N ALA A 288 -7.65 10.55 -0.34
CA ALA A 288 -7.21 11.75 0.38
C ALA A 288 -8.05 13.01 0.07
N GLY A 289 -9.03 12.95 -0.85
CA GLY A 289 -9.86 14.10 -1.24
C GLY A 289 -9.19 15.07 -2.23
N TYR A 290 -8.02 14.73 -2.77
CA TYR A 290 -7.30 15.54 -3.75
C TYR A 290 -7.77 15.24 -5.20
N TYR A 291 -9.03 15.58 -5.52
CA TYR A 291 -9.66 15.28 -6.82
C TYR A 291 -8.89 15.81 -8.03
N LEU A 292 -8.29 17.01 -7.90
CA LEU A 292 -7.47 17.63 -8.94
C LEU A 292 -6.22 16.80 -9.26
N PHE A 293 -5.51 16.33 -8.23
CA PHE A 293 -4.33 15.49 -8.39
C PHE A 293 -4.70 14.07 -8.83
N HIS A 294 -5.86 13.55 -8.41
CA HIS A 294 -6.42 12.31 -8.93
C HIS A 294 -6.64 12.36 -10.45
N ALA A 295 -7.31 13.40 -10.94
CA ALA A 295 -7.54 13.59 -12.38
C ALA A 295 -6.23 13.77 -13.15
N ALA A 296 -5.27 14.53 -12.60
CA ALA A 296 -3.94 14.68 -13.19
C ALA A 296 -3.15 13.36 -13.23
N ALA A 297 -3.25 12.52 -12.20
CA ALA A 297 -2.64 11.18 -12.18
C ALA A 297 -3.24 10.26 -13.26
N LEU A 298 -4.56 10.26 -13.41
CA LEU A 298 -5.24 9.51 -14.47
C LEU A 298 -4.86 10.02 -15.86
N PHE A 299 -4.71 11.34 -16.03
CA PHE A 299 -4.26 11.92 -17.29
C PHE A 299 -2.84 11.48 -17.65
N LYS A 300 -1.91 11.49 -16.68
CA LYS A 300 -0.55 10.93 -16.85
C LYS A 300 -0.56 9.45 -17.22
N LEU A 301 -1.41 8.67 -16.56
CA LEU A 301 -1.61 7.25 -16.86
C LEU A 301 -2.11 7.05 -18.31
N PHE A 302 -3.05 7.88 -18.76
CA PHE A 302 -3.58 7.85 -20.12
C PHE A 302 -2.49 8.17 -21.17
N GLN A 303 -1.73 9.25 -20.95
CA GLN A 303 -0.60 9.61 -21.82
C GLN A 303 0.39 8.46 -21.97
N LEU A 304 0.84 7.92 -20.83
CA LEU A 304 1.79 6.82 -20.79
C LEU A 304 1.25 5.56 -21.49
N SER A 305 -0.02 5.22 -21.24
CA SER A 305 -0.61 4.00 -21.82
C SER A 305 -0.76 4.10 -23.34
N LYS A 306 -1.09 5.29 -23.85
CA LYS A 306 -1.17 5.59 -25.29
C LYS A 306 0.20 5.46 -25.97
N ASP A 307 1.26 5.94 -25.32
CA ASP A 307 2.62 5.88 -25.86
C ASP A 307 3.19 4.45 -25.82
N MET A 308 2.79 3.64 -24.83
CA MET A 308 3.28 2.27 -24.65
C MET A 308 2.64 1.24 -25.59
N LYS A 309 1.30 1.24 -25.71
CA LYS A 309 0.57 0.17 -26.39
C LYS A 309 0.34 0.54 -27.86
N LYS A 310 1.26 0.13 -28.74
CA LYS A 310 1.11 0.28 -30.20
C LYS A 310 -0.19 -0.34 -30.75
N ASN A 311 -0.74 -1.36 -30.05
CA ASN A 311 -1.97 -2.08 -30.42
C ASN A 311 -3.04 -2.02 -29.30
N MET A 312 -3.25 -0.86 -28.66
CA MET A 312 -4.35 -0.71 -27.71
C MET A 312 -5.70 -0.82 -28.43
N THR A 313 -6.64 -1.60 -27.89
CA THR A 313 -7.99 -1.70 -28.46
C THR A 313 -8.70 -0.35 -28.34
N ALA A 314 -9.56 -0.03 -29.31
CA ALA A 314 -10.34 1.21 -29.28
C ALA A 314 -11.23 1.30 -28.02
N ASP A 315 -11.74 0.16 -27.56
CA ASP A 315 -12.54 0.04 -26.34
C ASP A 315 -11.74 0.36 -25.06
N GLU A 316 -10.51 -0.17 -24.92
CA GLU A 316 -9.64 0.18 -23.79
C GLU A 316 -9.29 1.67 -23.78
N LEU A 317 -8.95 2.22 -24.95
CA LEU A 317 -8.63 3.64 -25.08
C LEU A 317 -9.82 4.53 -24.71
N GLN A 318 -11.02 4.19 -25.19
CA GLN A 318 -12.26 4.90 -24.88
C GLN A 318 -12.56 4.83 -23.38
N ARG A 319 -12.47 3.64 -22.76
CA ARG A 319 -12.70 3.49 -21.31
C ARG A 319 -11.76 4.38 -20.49
N MET A 320 -10.48 4.43 -20.85
CA MET A 320 -9.52 5.32 -20.17
C MET A 320 -9.84 6.80 -20.40
N ALA A 321 -10.21 7.20 -21.62
CA ALA A 321 -10.60 8.57 -21.95
C ALA A 321 -11.85 9.01 -21.17
N CYS A 322 -12.88 8.15 -21.11
CA CYS A 322 -14.09 8.36 -20.31
C CYS A 322 -13.75 8.61 -18.84
N ARG A 323 -12.88 7.77 -18.26
CA ARG A 323 -12.47 7.91 -16.85
C ARG A 323 -11.71 9.20 -16.58
N VAL A 324 -10.79 9.59 -17.45
CA VAL A 324 -10.04 10.86 -17.33
C VAL A 324 -10.98 12.07 -17.45
N LEU A 325 -11.90 12.04 -18.42
CA LEU A 325 -12.87 13.11 -18.65
C LEU A 325 -13.80 13.27 -17.44
N LEU A 326 -14.38 12.17 -16.95
CA LEU A 326 -15.23 12.17 -15.75
C LEU A 326 -14.48 12.68 -14.53
N ALA A 327 -13.27 12.19 -14.26
CA ALA A 327 -12.47 12.65 -13.14
C ALA A 327 -12.16 14.16 -13.23
N THR A 328 -11.91 14.67 -14.45
CA THR A 328 -11.60 16.10 -14.67
C THR A 328 -12.84 16.99 -14.51
N LEU A 329 -14.01 16.55 -15.00
CA LEU A 329 -15.26 17.30 -14.86
C LEU A 329 -15.74 17.32 -13.40
N SER A 330 -15.47 16.24 -12.65
CA SER A 330 -15.81 16.06 -11.24
C SER A 330 -14.95 16.86 -10.26
N ILE A 331 -13.91 17.57 -10.74
CA ILE A 331 -13.08 18.42 -9.88
C ILE A 331 -13.95 19.59 -9.37
N PRO A 332 -14.08 19.75 -8.04
CA PRO A 332 -14.80 20.88 -7.46
C PRO A 332 -14.28 22.21 -8.01
N LEU A 333 -15.18 23.16 -8.22
CA LEU A 333 -14.80 24.48 -8.71
C LEU A 333 -13.93 25.18 -7.65
N PRO A 334 -12.82 25.81 -8.06
CA PRO A 334 -11.87 26.42 -7.12
C PRO A 334 -12.55 27.52 -6.31
N SER A 335 -12.45 27.42 -4.98
CA SER A 335 -12.81 28.47 -4.03
C SER A 335 -11.74 29.56 -4.01
N ALA A 336 -12.15 30.83 -4.01
CA ALA A 336 -11.27 31.98 -3.80
C ALA A 336 -10.76 32.08 -2.34
N HIS A 337 -11.47 31.44 -1.40
CA HIS A 337 -11.17 31.48 0.04
C HIS A 337 -11.33 30.10 0.72
N PRO A 338 -10.30 29.22 0.69
CA PRO A 338 -10.32 27.97 1.44
C PRO A 338 -10.12 28.25 2.94
N GLU A 339 -11.19 28.15 3.74
CA GLU A 339 -11.19 28.61 5.14
C GLU A 339 -10.41 27.75 6.12
N PHE A 340 -10.23 26.46 5.84
CA PHE A 340 -9.52 25.55 6.72
C PHE A 340 -8.07 25.99 6.98
N ASP A 341 -7.45 26.69 6.02
CA ASP A 341 -6.07 27.20 6.14
C ASP A 341 -6.00 28.59 6.80
N ARG A 342 -7.14 29.28 7.04
CA ARG A 342 -7.16 30.63 7.65
C ARG A 342 -7.10 30.60 9.18
N PHE A 343 -7.58 29.51 9.79
CA PHE A 343 -7.70 29.38 11.25
C PHE A 343 -6.73 28.35 11.86
N ILE A 344 -6.00 27.61 11.02
CA ILE A 344 -4.96 26.69 11.46
C ILE A 344 -3.64 27.25 10.95
N GLU A 345 -2.83 27.80 11.86
CA GLU A 345 -1.42 28.11 11.58
C GLU A 345 -0.68 26.79 11.30
N THR A 346 -0.75 26.31 10.05
CA THR A 346 0.13 25.23 9.60
C THR A 346 1.43 25.86 9.09
N ASP A 347 2.58 25.32 9.50
CA ASP A 347 3.93 25.75 9.09
C ASP A 347 4.17 25.80 7.57
N LYS A 348 3.24 25.30 6.74
CA LYS A 348 3.39 25.17 5.28
C LYS A 348 2.22 25.78 4.55
N SER A 349 2.52 26.66 3.60
CA SER A 349 1.51 27.28 2.76
C SER A 349 0.75 26.24 1.92
N PRO A 350 -0.53 26.49 1.56
CA PRO A 350 -1.29 25.61 0.65
C PRO A 350 -0.58 25.39 -0.69
N LEU A 351 0.15 26.40 -1.15
CA LEU A 351 0.97 26.34 -2.35
C LEU A 351 2.13 25.33 -2.22
N GLU A 352 2.85 25.31 -1.10
CA GLU A 352 3.90 24.32 -0.85
C GLU A 352 3.34 22.90 -0.79
N LYS A 353 2.18 22.70 -0.17
CA LYS A 353 1.48 21.40 -0.15
C LYS A 353 1.17 20.97 -1.60
N ALA A 354 0.58 21.86 -2.40
CA ALA A 354 0.27 21.58 -3.81
C ALA A 354 1.52 21.31 -4.66
N GLN A 355 2.63 22.03 -4.42
CA GLN A 355 3.90 21.79 -5.10
C GLN A 355 4.47 20.41 -4.77
N ARG A 356 4.46 19.99 -3.50
CA ARG A 356 4.90 18.63 -3.11
C ARG A 356 4.07 17.55 -3.82
N LEU A 357 2.76 17.71 -3.90
CA LEU A 357 1.87 16.78 -4.61
C LEU A 357 2.15 16.77 -6.13
N ALA A 358 2.44 17.93 -6.72
CA ALA A 358 2.79 18.06 -8.14
C ALA A 358 4.09 17.31 -8.48
N VAL A 359 5.09 17.39 -7.59
CA VAL A 359 6.36 16.69 -7.74
C VAL A 359 6.15 15.17 -7.84
N LEU A 360 5.25 14.58 -7.04
CA LEU A 360 4.92 13.14 -7.12
C LEU A 360 4.38 12.70 -8.48
N LEU A 361 3.77 13.62 -9.22
CA LEU A 361 3.27 13.43 -10.59
C LEU A 361 4.28 13.81 -11.66
N THR A 362 5.51 14.15 -11.28
CA THR A 362 6.54 14.70 -12.18
C THR A 362 6.08 15.96 -12.91
N LEU A 363 5.25 16.79 -12.26
CA LEU A 363 4.79 18.06 -12.78
C LEU A 363 5.66 19.21 -12.25
N PRO A 364 6.10 20.16 -13.10
CA PRO A 364 6.92 21.29 -12.67
C PRO A 364 6.14 22.33 -11.85
N GLN A 365 4.83 22.38 -12.03
CA GLN A 365 3.92 23.31 -11.36
C GLN A 365 2.64 22.57 -10.97
N PRO A 366 1.96 22.99 -9.88
CA PRO A 366 0.69 22.40 -9.51
C PRO A 366 -0.34 22.62 -10.62
N PRO A 367 -1.06 21.56 -11.05
CA PRO A 367 -2.09 21.70 -12.06
C PRO A 367 -3.24 22.56 -11.53
N THR A 368 -4.00 23.17 -12.42
CA THR A 368 -5.29 23.80 -12.11
C THR A 368 -6.39 23.10 -12.91
N ARG A 369 -7.64 23.23 -12.48
CA ARG A 369 -8.78 22.69 -13.25
C ARG A 369 -8.78 23.22 -14.69
N ALA A 370 -8.51 24.52 -14.86
CA ALA A 370 -8.45 25.16 -16.17
C ALA A 370 -7.28 24.66 -17.04
N SER A 371 -6.08 24.46 -16.48
CA SER A 371 -4.96 23.92 -17.24
C SER A 371 -5.20 22.48 -17.65
N LEU A 372 -5.76 21.66 -16.75
CA LEU A 372 -6.07 20.27 -17.04
C LEU A 372 -7.15 20.13 -18.13
N LEU A 373 -8.20 20.96 -18.09
CA LEU A 373 -9.21 21.02 -19.15
C LEU A 373 -8.60 21.39 -20.51
N LYS A 374 -7.70 22.38 -20.56
CA LYS A 374 -6.98 22.72 -21.80
C LYS A 374 -6.13 21.56 -22.30
N ASP A 375 -5.47 20.84 -21.41
CA ASP A 375 -4.61 19.71 -21.76
C ASP A 375 -5.38 18.50 -22.30
N ILE A 376 -6.55 18.17 -21.71
CA ILE A 376 -7.38 17.05 -22.20
C ILE A 376 -7.98 17.35 -23.59
N VAL A 377 -8.33 18.61 -23.87
CA VAL A 377 -8.78 19.04 -25.20
C VAL A 377 -7.64 18.96 -26.20
N ARG A 378 -6.45 19.49 -25.84
CA ARG A 378 -5.26 19.46 -26.69
C ARG A 378 -4.86 18.04 -27.09
N LEU A 379 -4.98 17.06 -26.19
CA LEU A 379 -4.66 15.65 -26.47
C LEU A 379 -5.84 14.82 -27.00
N ASN A 380 -6.93 15.50 -27.38
CA ASN A 380 -8.11 14.90 -27.97
C ASN A 380 -8.78 13.82 -27.09
N VAL A 381 -8.69 13.95 -25.77
CA VAL A 381 -9.33 13.00 -24.82
C VAL A 381 -10.85 13.08 -24.93
N VAL A 382 -11.39 14.29 -25.15
CA VAL A 382 -12.84 14.52 -25.25
C VAL A 382 -13.42 13.72 -26.42
N ALA A 383 -12.86 13.84 -27.63
CA ALA A 383 -13.38 13.11 -28.79
C ALA A 383 -13.19 11.58 -28.71
N LEU A 384 -12.26 11.11 -27.87
CA LEU A 384 -12.04 9.68 -27.62
C LEU A 384 -13.01 9.10 -26.58
N ALA A 385 -13.68 9.95 -25.79
CA ALA A 385 -14.67 9.51 -24.81
C ALA A 385 -15.99 9.09 -25.49
N SER A 386 -16.90 8.46 -24.75
CA SER A 386 -18.22 8.09 -25.25
C SER A 386 -19.06 9.32 -25.62
N PRO A 387 -20.00 9.20 -26.58
CA PRO A 387 -20.84 10.33 -27.00
C PRO A 387 -21.57 11.02 -25.83
N SER A 388 -22.07 10.24 -24.86
CA SER A 388 -22.75 10.77 -23.67
C SER A 388 -21.83 11.66 -22.82
N LEU A 389 -20.53 11.34 -22.73
CA LEU A 389 -19.57 12.15 -21.97
C LEU A 389 -19.05 13.35 -22.76
N GLN A 390 -19.05 13.28 -24.09
CA GLN A 390 -18.80 14.43 -24.95
C GLN A 390 -19.91 15.48 -24.78
N GLU A 391 -21.16 15.04 -24.76
CA GLU A 391 -22.32 15.90 -24.47
C GLU A 391 -22.21 16.52 -23.07
N LEU A 392 -21.86 15.72 -22.06
CA LEU A 392 -21.63 16.21 -20.69
C LEU A 392 -20.55 17.31 -20.62
N TYR A 393 -19.44 17.14 -21.35
CA TYR A 393 -18.41 18.17 -21.45
C TYR A 393 -18.95 19.47 -22.06
N ASN A 394 -19.71 19.37 -23.14
CA ASN A 394 -20.32 20.54 -23.79
C ASN A 394 -21.32 21.25 -22.86
N CYS A 395 -22.19 20.51 -22.18
CA CYS A 395 -23.18 21.08 -21.26
C CYS A 395 -22.52 21.81 -20.06
N LEU A 396 -21.41 21.28 -19.53
CA LEU A 396 -20.76 21.85 -18.35
C LEU A 396 -19.79 22.99 -18.68
N GLU A 397 -19.03 22.90 -19.77
CA GLU A 397 -17.92 23.82 -20.06
C GLU A 397 -18.17 24.79 -21.22
N VAL A 398 -19.08 24.48 -22.15
CA VAL A 398 -19.27 25.24 -23.39
C VAL A 398 -20.62 25.96 -23.43
N GLU A 399 -21.70 25.24 -23.12
CA GLU A 399 -23.06 25.76 -23.23
C GLU A 399 -23.51 26.57 -22.01
N PHE A 400 -24.35 27.56 -22.27
CA PHE A 400 -24.99 28.37 -21.25
C PHE A 400 -26.50 28.14 -21.28
N SER A 401 -26.97 27.15 -20.51
CA SER A 401 -28.36 26.68 -20.55
C SER A 401 -28.88 26.31 -19.15
N PRO A 402 -29.07 27.29 -18.24
CA PRO A 402 -29.35 27.04 -16.83
C PRO A 402 -30.64 26.24 -16.58
N LEU A 403 -31.63 26.32 -17.48
CA LEU A 403 -32.91 25.63 -17.31
C LEU A 403 -32.85 24.12 -17.62
N THR A 404 -31.95 23.71 -18.51
CA THR A 404 -31.86 22.31 -18.99
C THR A 404 -30.65 21.57 -18.42
N LEU A 405 -29.66 22.29 -17.88
CA LEU A 405 -28.39 21.76 -17.39
C LEU A 405 -28.56 20.55 -16.46
N CYS A 406 -29.30 20.70 -15.35
CA CYS A 406 -29.45 19.61 -14.38
C CYS A 406 -30.16 18.39 -14.97
N ARG A 407 -31.14 18.58 -15.85
CA ARG A 407 -31.84 17.48 -16.50
C ARG A 407 -30.92 16.69 -17.43
N GLN A 408 -30.11 17.38 -18.23
CA GLN A 408 -29.12 16.76 -19.14
C GLN A 408 -28.07 15.97 -18.35
N VAL A 409 -27.52 16.56 -17.27
CA VAL A 409 -26.54 15.86 -16.43
C VAL A 409 -27.16 14.64 -15.73
N THR A 410 -28.41 14.73 -15.27
CA THR A 410 -29.11 13.59 -14.64
C THR A 410 -29.19 12.40 -15.59
N ALA A 411 -29.60 12.64 -16.85
CA ALA A 411 -29.71 11.57 -17.85
C ALA A 411 -28.37 10.86 -18.12
N VAL A 412 -27.26 11.61 -18.10
CA VAL A 412 -25.92 11.02 -18.23
C VAL A 412 -25.51 10.28 -16.95
N CYS A 413 -25.76 10.85 -15.77
CA CYS A 413 -25.45 10.24 -14.48
C CYS A 413 -26.17 8.90 -14.26
N ASP A 414 -27.43 8.80 -14.66
CA ASP A 414 -28.22 7.55 -14.53
C ASP A 414 -27.58 6.40 -15.34
N GLY A 415 -27.02 6.71 -16.51
CA GLY A 415 -26.27 5.75 -17.33
C GLY A 415 -24.93 5.31 -16.71
N LEU A 416 -24.35 6.10 -15.81
CA LEU A 416 -23.06 5.81 -15.16
C LEU A 416 -23.18 4.91 -13.92
N VAL A 417 -24.38 4.68 -13.39
CA VAL A 417 -24.63 3.92 -12.15
C VAL A 417 -24.22 2.44 -12.26
N GLY A 418 -24.09 1.90 -13.48
CA GLY A 418 -23.70 0.51 -13.74
C GLY A 418 -22.20 0.24 -13.93
N GLU A 419 -21.35 1.27 -14.04
CA GLU A 419 -19.90 1.12 -14.32
C GLU A 419 -19.03 1.40 -13.07
N ASP A 420 -17.74 1.04 -13.11
CA ASP A 420 -16.69 1.39 -12.13
C ASP A 420 -16.55 2.91 -11.84
N ASN A 421 -17.33 3.74 -12.52
CA ASN A 421 -17.34 5.19 -12.48
C ASN A 421 -18.32 5.79 -11.46
N ARG A 422 -19.03 4.97 -10.67
CA ARG A 422 -20.01 5.41 -9.66
C ARG A 422 -19.46 6.43 -8.65
N GLN A 423 -18.16 6.35 -8.35
CA GLN A 423 -17.52 7.27 -7.41
C GLN A 423 -17.55 8.75 -7.87
N TYR A 424 -17.68 9.01 -9.17
CA TYR A 424 -17.70 10.38 -9.73
C TYR A 424 -19.08 11.02 -9.71
N VAL A 425 -20.15 10.27 -9.46
CA VAL A 425 -21.53 10.78 -9.56
C VAL A 425 -21.79 11.92 -8.58
N THR A 426 -21.49 11.73 -7.30
CA THR A 426 -21.75 12.76 -6.27
C THR A 426 -20.93 14.04 -6.51
N PRO A 427 -19.59 13.98 -6.75
CA PRO A 427 -18.84 15.20 -7.06
C PRO A 427 -19.29 15.90 -8.34
N LEU A 428 -19.71 15.14 -9.37
CA LEU A 428 -20.23 15.71 -10.62
C LEU A 428 -21.57 16.42 -10.39
N GLN A 429 -22.45 15.85 -9.58
CA GLN A 429 -23.71 16.49 -9.16
C GLN A 429 -23.41 17.82 -8.46
N ASP A 430 -22.51 17.84 -7.49
CA ASP A 430 -22.15 19.07 -6.76
C ASP A 430 -21.58 20.14 -7.70
N VAL A 431 -20.66 19.78 -8.61
CA VAL A 431 -20.12 20.70 -9.62
C VAL A 431 -21.23 21.27 -10.51
N THR A 432 -22.20 20.43 -10.89
CA THR A 432 -23.33 20.84 -11.72
C THR A 432 -24.23 21.83 -10.99
N LEU A 433 -24.52 21.60 -9.71
CA LEU A 433 -25.30 22.52 -8.89
C LEU A 433 -24.59 23.87 -8.74
N VAL A 434 -23.28 23.88 -8.47
CA VAL A 434 -22.50 25.13 -8.39
C VAL A 434 -22.52 25.87 -9.73
N ARG A 435 -22.44 25.15 -10.87
CA ARG A 435 -22.58 25.76 -12.20
C ARG A 435 -23.97 26.32 -12.45
N LEU A 436 -25.02 25.60 -12.07
CA LEU A 436 -26.40 26.08 -12.15
C LEU A 436 -26.54 27.41 -11.41
N ILE A 437 -26.09 27.47 -10.16
CA ILE A 437 -26.17 28.69 -9.34
C ILE A 437 -25.43 29.84 -10.03
N ARG A 438 -24.22 29.60 -10.56
CA ARG A 438 -23.43 30.60 -11.29
C ARG A 438 -24.09 31.09 -12.58
N GLN A 439 -24.74 30.20 -13.33
CA GLN A 439 -25.44 30.60 -14.56
C GLN A 439 -26.72 31.38 -14.22
N VAL A 440 -27.48 30.93 -13.22
CA VAL A 440 -28.70 31.62 -12.76
C VAL A 440 -28.36 33.01 -12.21
N SER A 441 -27.29 33.17 -11.44
CA SER A 441 -26.88 34.47 -10.87
C SER A 441 -26.48 35.50 -11.94
N GLN A 442 -26.09 35.06 -13.14
CA GLN A 442 -25.76 35.96 -14.26
C GLN A 442 -27.00 36.46 -15.01
N VAL A 443 -28.13 35.75 -14.94
CA VAL A 443 -29.35 36.05 -15.71
C VAL A 443 -30.45 36.64 -14.83
N TYR A 444 -30.53 36.23 -13.57
CA TYR A 444 -31.63 36.58 -12.68
C TYR A 444 -31.18 37.54 -11.57
N GLN A 445 -31.98 38.60 -11.36
CA GLN A 445 -31.80 39.55 -10.27
C GLN A 445 -32.53 39.14 -8.97
N THR A 446 -33.55 38.28 -9.06
CA THR A 446 -34.25 37.69 -7.91
C THR A 446 -34.82 36.34 -8.37
N VAL A 447 -34.75 35.30 -7.53
CA VAL A 447 -35.26 33.96 -7.83
C VAL A 447 -35.87 33.38 -6.56
N GLN A 448 -37.06 32.80 -6.64
CA GLN A 448 -37.62 32.07 -5.49
C GLN A 448 -36.83 30.79 -5.22
N PHE A 449 -36.58 30.48 -3.95
CA PHE A 449 -35.84 29.27 -3.58
C PHE A 449 -36.54 27.98 -4.05
N SER A 450 -37.87 27.94 -3.99
CA SER A 450 -38.69 26.85 -4.55
C SER A 450 -38.39 26.62 -6.04
N ARG A 451 -38.30 27.69 -6.83
CA ARG A 451 -37.99 27.62 -8.26
C ARG A 451 -36.57 27.10 -8.51
N LEU A 452 -35.60 27.48 -7.68
CA LEU A 452 -34.25 26.94 -7.77
C LEU A 452 -34.20 25.44 -7.46
N LEU A 453 -34.98 24.97 -6.49
CA LEU A 453 -35.11 23.54 -6.17
C LEU A 453 -35.77 22.76 -7.32
N GLU A 454 -36.78 23.32 -8.00
CA GLU A 454 -37.37 22.70 -9.20
C GLU A 454 -36.35 22.52 -10.33
N LEU A 455 -35.41 23.45 -10.47
CA LEU A 455 -34.34 23.35 -11.46
C LEU A 455 -33.29 22.30 -11.06
N ALA A 456 -33.00 22.19 -9.76
CA ALA A 456 -32.03 21.25 -9.21
C ALA A 456 -32.65 19.86 -8.94
N HIS A 457 -32.66 19.00 -9.96
CA HIS A 457 -33.38 17.71 -9.95
C HIS A 457 -32.89 16.66 -8.93
N PHE A 458 -31.64 16.75 -8.45
CA PHE A 458 -30.97 15.70 -7.66
C PHE A 458 -30.39 16.21 -6.34
N THR A 459 -31.01 17.24 -5.74
CA THR A 459 -30.57 17.81 -4.46
C THR A 459 -31.66 17.76 -3.39
N THR A 460 -31.25 17.87 -2.12
CA THR A 460 -32.18 18.13 -1.01
C THR A 460 -32.21 19.63 -0.70
N PRO A 461 -33.29 20.18 -0.11
CA PRO A 461 -33.35 21.60 0.24
C PRO A 461 -32.16 22.06 1.08
N PHE A 462 -31.79 21.30 2.11
CA PHE A 462 -30.65 21.61 2.99
C PHE A 462 -29.30 21.53 2.26
N HIS A 463 -29.12 20.56 1.35
CA HIS A 463 -27.87 20.46 0.58
C HIS A 463 -27.70 21.64 -0.38
N MET A 464 -28.78 22.03 -1.06
CA MET A 464 -28.79 23.21 -1.93
C MET A 464 -28.48 24.49 -1.16
N GLU A 465 -29.13 24.69 -0.01
CA GLU A 465 -28.87 25.85 0.85
C GLU A 465 -27.41 25.91 1.31
N ARG A 466 -26.84 24.77 1.72
CA ARG A 466 -25.42 24.69 2.10
C ARG A 466 -24.49 25.08 0.94
N LEU A 467 -24.74 24.52 -0.25
CA LEU A 467 -23.95 24.83 -1.45
C LEU A 467 -24.07 26.31 -1.85
N LEU A 468 -25.26 26.91 -1.74
CA LEU A 468 -25.46 28.34 -1.99
C LEU A 468 -24.62 29.21 -1.04
N VAL A 469 -24.69 28.92 0.26
CA VAL A 469 -23.91 29.65 1.28
C VAL A 469 -22.41 29.50 1.02
N GLU A 470 -21.94 28.28 0.74
CA GLU A 470 -20.54 28.03 0.37
C GLU A 470 -20.14 28.82 -0.88
N CYS A 471 -20.98 28.83 -1.92
CA CYS A 471 -20.71 29.56 -3.16
C CYS A 471 -20.61 31.07 -2.97
N VAL A 472 -21.51 31.67 -2.18
CA VAL A 472 -21.48 33.11 -1.90
C VAL A 472 -20.23 33.47 -1.11
N ARG A 473 -19.89 32.66 -0.12
CA ARG A 473 -18.73 32.88 0.73
C ARG A 473 -17.40 32.72 0.00
N HIS A 474 -17.33 31.82 -0.99
CA HIS A 474 -16.07 31.35 -1.57
C HIS A 474 -15.83 31.77 -3.02
N ASN A 475 -16.86 32.12 -3.80
CA ASN A 475 -16.76 32.31 -5.26
C ASN A 475 -17.14 33.71 -5.74
N ASP A 476 -17.05 34.72 -4.87
CA ASP A 476 -17.35 36.13 -5.15
C ASP A 476 -18.70 36.34 -5.86
N MET A 477 -19.74 35.60 -5.45
CA MET A 477 -21.09 35.80 -5.99
C MET A 477 -21.79 36.93 -5.23
N LEU A 478 -21.91 38.09 -5.88
CA LEU A 478 -22.75 39.19 -5.41
C LEU A 478 -24.22 38.79 -5.55
N TYR A 479 -24.95 38.87 -4.44
CA TYR A 479 -26.35 38.45 -4.36
C TYR A 479 -27.26 39.22 -5.34
N PRO A 480 -28.16 38.51 -6.05
CA PRO A 480 -29.49 38.99 -6.34
C PRO A 480 -30.40 38.68 -5.12
N ASN A 481 -30.96 39.69 -4.45
CA ASN A 481 -31.77 39.53 -3.22
C ASN A 481 -32.74 38.33 -3.30
N LEU A 482 -32.54 37.30 -2.47
CA LEU A 482 -33.49 36.19 -2.29
C LEU A 482 -34.60 36.66 -1.34
N HIS A 483 -35.83 36.75 -1.85
CA HIS A 483 -37.05 37.04 -1.08
C HIS A 483 -38.00 35.84 -1.10
#